data_AF-N9NLL6-F1
#
_entry.id   AF-N9NLL6-F1
#
_cell.length_a   1.000
_cell.length_b   1.000
_cell.length_c   1.000
_cell.angle_alpha   90.00
_cell.angle_beta   90.00
_cell.angle_gamma   90.00
#
_symmetry.space_group_name_H-M   'P 1'
#
loop_
_entity.id
_entity.type
_entity.pdbx_description
1 polymer ?
#
loop_
_entity_poly.entity_id
_entity_poly.type
_entity_poly.pdbx_seq_one_letter_code
_entity_poly.pdbx_strand_id
1 'polypeptide(L)'
;MDKLTIQTEKTVLKINTQSIVVSPVNSVNGKTGTVVLSAEDVGADSLGSAQAVQENVDSLSAEVDLKANADDVNAALALKANSADVDAQFTSLSSAVAAKANKAYVDQQDELLQDQIDLKANAQSVNQALSLKADLVDGKVPASQLPSFVDDVLEGTYINPTTFNDLNNQPYVPESGKIYVDTTSNKTYRWSGMLYVVISSGGVALGDTSETAYRGDRGKTAYDHSQSQGNPHNSTTSDITEGTRLYFTEPRVRSTVLTGLVLQNAPVVDTDNIVTAHGKFQGQLNNKTSLALGNTSTTALAGNSTTSVIAEGTNLYFTEARVRATPLTGFVTTNSSPIVATDNIVTALGKAQGQLNTLGATWVNITTTTGVEVSSKVDIPNTSFQVAKIDGSIWVRGRIRFKTNAVAGDNVFVLTQSSLLPDMSWYDPSWVLQRSTLYGNGTTISLDFLSSSIFLSLYMNISASSAATGANTTFHLPPTAISRAAS
;
A
#
# COMPACT_ATOMS: atom_id res chain seq x y z
N MET A 1 31.55 -15.00 90.43
CA MET A 1 32.69 -15.82 89.98
C MET A 1 32.52 -17.16 90.66
N ASP A 2 32.84 -18.26 89.99
CA ASP A 2 33.87 -19.14 90.54
C ASP A 2 34.49 -19.98 89.44
N LYS A 3 35.81 -19.86 89.36
CA LYS A 3 36.68 -20.83 88.69
C LYS A 3 36.85 -22.00 89.65
N LEU A 4 36.35 -23.16 89.24
CA LEU A 4 36.70 -24.44 89.82
C LEU A 4 38.22 -24.65 89.63
N THR A 5 39.00 -24.46 90.68
CA THR A 5 40.46 -24.62 90.64
C THR A 5 40.83 -25.88 91.41
N ILE A 6 41.48 -26.79 90.68
CA ILE A 6 41.85 -28.13 91.13
C ILE A 6 43.32 -28.07 91.50
N GLN A 7 43.67 -28.51 92.72
CA GLN A 7 45.06 -28.71 93.11
C GLN A 7 45.35 -30.22 93.17
N THR A 8 46.36 -30.66 92.41
CA THR A 8 46.98 -31.98 92.51
C THR A 8 48.46 -31.79 92.80
N GLU A 9 48.98 -32.62 93.70
CA GLU A 9 50.22 -32.35 94.42
C GLU A 9 51.18 -33.55 94.16
N LYS A 10 52.50 -33.30 94.15
CA LYS A 10 53.47 -34.06 94.96
C LYS A 10 53.13 -33.69 96.42
N THR A 11 52.04 -34.19 97.02
CA THR A 11 51.38 -35.50 96.85
C THR A 11 49.92 -35.45 97.35
N VAL A 12 48.93 -35.30 96.44
CA VAL A 12 47.47 -35.02 96.69
C VAL A 12 47.12 -33.52 97.00
N LEU A 13 46.11 -32.81 96.45
CA LEU A 13 44.75 -32.84 97.05
C LEU A 13 43.70 -31.74 96.66
N LYS A 14 42.45 -32.26 96.61
CA LYS A 14 41.11 -31.70 96.92
C LYS A 14 40.43 -30.73 95.96
N ILE A 15 39.17 -31.08 95.65
CA ILE A 15 38.12 -30.15 95.26
C ILE A 15 37.03 -30.23 96.33
N ASN A 16 36.79 -29.10 97.00
CA ASN A 16 35.78 -28.89 98.03
C ASN A 16 34.85 -27.79 97.50
N THR A 17 33.60 -28.11 97.17
CA THR A 17 32.66 -27.16 96.56
C THR A 17 31.91 -26.40 97.65
N GLN A 18 32.29 -25.15 97.90
CA GLN A 18 31.46 -24.19 98.61
C GLN A 18 30.49 -23.55 97.61
N SER A 19 29.21 -23.49 97.96
CA SER A 19 28.14 -22.92 97.16
C SER A 19 28.44 -21.48 96.71
N ILE A 20 28.36 -21.21 95.40
CA ILE A 20 28.29 -19.84 94.86
C ILE A 20 26.92 -19.27 95.22
N VAL A 21 26.92 -18.30 96.10
CA VAL A 21 25.77 -17.39 96.29
C VAL A 21 25.82 -16.39 95.14
N VAL A 22 24.82 -16.44 94.24
CA VAL A 22 24.60 -15.40 93.22
C VAL A 22 24.32 -14.06 93.90
N SER A 23 25.04 -13.01 93.48
CA SER A 23 24.63 -11.63 93.74
C SER A 23 23.29 -11.35 93.05
N PRO A 24 22.30 -10.77 93.73
CA PRO A 24 21.00 -10.45 93.15
C PRO A 24 21.12 -9.48 91.97
N VAL A 25 20.22 -9.59 90.98
CA VAL A 25 20.09 -8.65 89.85
C VAL A 25 20.00 -7.22 90.38
N ASN A 26 20.85 -6.34 89.86
CA ASN A 26 20.94 -4.96 90.33
C ASN A 26 19.85 -4.07 89.75
N SER A 27 19.28 -4.30 88.55
CA SER A 27 18.13 -3.56 87.96
C SER A 27 17.36 -4.27 86.83
N VAL A 28 16.12 -3.80 86.55
CA VAL A 28 15.37 -4.05 85.30
C VAL A 28 14.73 -2.72 84.83
N ASN A 29 14.87 -2.42 83.53
CA ASN A 29 14.41 -1.17 82.87
C ASN A 29 14.83 0.13 83.60
N GLY A 30 16.11 0.19 84.00
CA GLY A 30 16.67 1.37 84.70
C GLY A 30 16.36 1.46 86.20
N LYS A 31 15.54 0.56 86.77
CA LYS A 31 15.21 0.53 88.21
C LYS A 31 16.08 -0.48 88.94
N THR A 32 16.94 -0.03 89.85
CA THR A 32 17.83 -0.88 90.64
C THR A 32 17.21 -1.34 91.98
N GLY A 33 17.37 -2.62 92.39
CA GLY A 33 16.73 -3.24 93.57
C GLY A 33 15.74 -4.38 93.23
N THR A 34 14.91 -4.85 94.18
CA THR A 34 13.82 -5.79 93.84
C THR A 34 12.79 -5.06 92.96
N VAL A 35 12.75 -5.44 91.68
CA VAL A 35 11.97 -4.81 90.61
C VAL A 35 10.52 -5.26 90.67
N VAL A 36 9.59 -4.31 90.80
CA VAL A 36 8.16 -4.53 90.54
C VAL A 36 7.89 -4.20 89.07
N LEU A 37 7.53 -5.20 88.28
CA LEU A 37 7.16 -5.04 86.86
C LEU A 37 5.70 -4.60 86.77
N SER A 38 5.43 -3.51 86.05
CA SER A 38 4.08 -3.13 85.64
C SER A 38 3.68 -3.86 84.36
N ALA A 39 2.39 -3.84 84.01
CA ALA A 39 1.89 -4.41 82.75
C ALA A 39 2.61 -3.84 81.50
N GLU A 40 3.03 -2.57 81.56
CA GLU A 40 3.76 -1.92 80.48
C GLU A 40 5.21 -2.43 80.36
N ASP A 41 5.83 -2.81 81.48
CA ASP A 41 7.21 -3.33 81.50
C ASP A 41 7.35 -4.71 80.83
N VAL A 42 6.24 -5.43 80.63
CA VAL A 42 6.21 -6.77 80.01
C VAL A 42 5.43 -6.82 78.68
N GLY A 43 4.98 -5.66 78.18
CA GLY A 43 4.14 -5.59 76.97
C GLY A 43 2.80 -6.31 77.12
N ALA A 44 2.27 -6.41 78.35
CA ALA A 44 0.94 -6.96 78.57
C ALA A 44 -0.11 -5.98 78.02
N ASP A 45 -1.17 -6.52 77.41
CA ASP A 45 -2.29 -5.73 76.91
C ASP A 45 -2.87 -4.82 78.00
N SER A 46 -3.34 -3.65 77.58
CA SER A 46 -4.03 -2.72 78.48
C SER A 46 -5.21 -3.41 79.16
N LEU A 47 -5.37 -3.15 80.45
CA LEU A 47 -6.50 -3.66 81.23
C LEU A 47 -7.81 -3.27 80.51
N GLY A 48 -8.57 -4.27 80.04
CA GLY A 48 -9.82 -4.08 79.29
C GLY A 48 -9.80 -4.50 77.82
N SER A 49 -8.63 -4.78 77.20
CA SER A 49 -8.57 -5.23 75.79
C SER A 49 -9.38 -6.52 75.53
N ALA A 50 -9.36 -7.47 76.46
CA ALA A 50 -10.16 -8.69 76.37
C ALA A 50 -11.67 -8.42 76.42
N GLN A 51 -12.11 -7.40 77.16
CA GLN A 51 -13.52 -7.04 77.28
C GLN A 51 -14.04 -6.39 76.01
N ALA A 52 -13.24 -5.54 75.36
CA ALA A 52 -13.57 -4.97 74.05
C ALA A 52 -13.71 -6.03 72.96
N VAL A 53 -12.86 -7.07 72.98
CA VAL A 53 -12.99 -8.21 72.07
C VAL A 53 -14.27 -9.00 72.35
N GLN A 54 -14.61 -9.22 73.62
CA GLN A 54 -15.87 -9.89 73.99
C GLN A 54 -17.09 -9.11 73.51
N GLU A 55 -17.11 -7.78 73.70
CA GLU A 55 -18.22 -6.92 73.24
C GLU A 55 -18.41 -6.99 71.72
N ASN A 56 -17.32 -7.02 70.94
CA ASN A 56 -17.40 -7.19 69.48
C ASN A 56 -17.89 -8.59 69.09
N VAL A 57 -17.47 -9.63 69.79
CA VAL A 57 -17.94 -11.01 69.58
C VAL A 57 -19.44 -11.11 69.88
N ASP A 58 -19.89 -10.51 70.97
CA ASP A 58 -21.31 -10.49 71.35
C ASP A 58 -22.15 -9.73 70.31
N SER A 59 -21.66 -8.58 69.83
CA SER A 59 -22.32 -7.81 68.78
C SER A 59 -22.40 -8.58 67.46
N LEU A 60 -21.35 -9.31 67.09
CA LEU A 60 -21.35 -10.13 65.87
C LEU A 60 -22.27 -11.34 66.01
N SER A 61 -22.33 -11.97 67.18
CA SER A 61 -23.27 -13.05 67.47
C SER A 61 -24.71 -12.57 67.29
N ALA A 62 -25.04 -11.39 67.80
CA ALA A 62 -26.37 -10.80 67.63
C ALA A 62 -26.71 -10.52 66.16
N GLU A 63 -25.75 -10.06 65.34
CA GLU A 63 -26.01 -9.82 63.91
C GLU A 63 -26.18 -11.13 63.12
N VAL A 64 -25.43 -12.18 63.49
CA VAL A 64 -25.59 -13.52 62.91
C VAL A 64 -26.96 -14.09 63.24
N ASP A 65 -27.44 -13.95 64.48
CA ASP A 65 -28.77 -14.42 64.90
C ASP A 65 -29.90 -13.70 64.14
N LEU A 66 -29.73 -12.40 63.83
CA LEU A 66 -30.68 -11.65 62.99
C LEU A 66 -30.71 -12.13 61.53
N LYS A 67 -29.57 -12.53 60.95
CA LYS A 67 -29.50 -13.08 59.57
C LYS A 67 -29.88 -14.56 59.50
N ALA A 68 -29.87 -15.27 60.62
CA ALA A 68 -30.16 -16.70 60.74
C ALA A 68 -31.53 -16.98 61.38
N ASN A 69 -32.50 -16.07 61.28
CA ASN A 69 -33.83 -16.25 61.87
C ASN A 69 -34.63 -17.35 61.14
N ALA A 70 -34.60 -18.56 61.70
CA ALA A 70 -35.31 -19.73 61.17
C ALA A 70 -36.84 -19.51 61.07
N ASP A 71 -37.40 -18.60 61.87
CA ASP A 71 -38.83 -18.29 61.85
C ASP A 71 -39.25 -17.62 60.55
N ASP A 72 -38.42 -16.74 59.98
CA ASP A 72 -38.71 -16.08 58.71
C ASP A 72 -38.65 -17.06 57.53
N VAL A 73 -37.70 -18.01 57.57
CA VAL A 73 -37.61 -19.10 56.60
C VAL A 73 -38.84 -20.02 56.70
N ASN A 74 -39.27 -20.35 57.92
CA ASN A 74 -40.45 -21.20 58.16
C ASN A 74 -41.76 -20.50 57.73
N ALA A 75 -41.89 -19.19 57.97
CA ALA A 75 -43.04 -18.42 57.54
C ALA A 75 -43.15 -18.33 56.00
N ALA A 76 -42.03 -18.13 55.30
CA ALA A 76 -41.99 -18.13 53.84
C ALA A 76 -42.31 -19.51 53.23
N LEU A 77 -41.91 -20.59 53.91
CA LEU A 77 -42.23 -21.95 53.50
C LEU A 77 -43.72 -22.29 53.71
N ALA A 78 -44.33 -21.79 54.79
CA ALA A 78 -45.76 -21.94 55.06
C ALA A 78 -46.67 -21.24 54.03
N LEU A 79 -46.17 -20.20 53.34
CA LEU A 79 -46.86 -19.50 52.24
C LEU A 79 -46.79 -20.24 50.90
N LYS A 80 -45.96 -21.31 50.77
CA LYS A 80 -45.90 -22.17 49.58
C LYS A 80 -46.62 -23.49 49.85
N ALA A 81 -47.89 -23.57 49.47
CA ALA A 81 -48.73 -24.77 49.39
C ALA A 81 -48.41 -25.87 50.43
N ASN A 82 -48.95 -25.74 51.64
CA ASN A 82 -48.83 -26.78 52.66
C ASN A 82 -49.87 -27.91 52.44
N SER A 83 -49.71 -29.04 53.13
CA SER A 83 -50.53 -30.25 52.96
C SER A 83 -52.05 -30.05 53.13
N ALA A 84 -52.50 -29.04 53.88
CA ALA A 84 -53.93 -28.81 54.14
C ALA A 84 -54.70 -28.38 52.88
N ASP A 85 -54.09 -27.59 51.99
CA ASP A 85 -54.74 -27.15 50.76
C ASP A 85 -54.96 -28.31 49.78
N VAL A 86 -54.00 -29.24 49.74
CA VAL A 86 -54.08 -30.45 48.92
C VAL A 86 -55.20 -31.37 49.42
N ASP A 87 -55.31 -31.55 50.73
CA ASP A 87 -56.36 -32.39 51.34
C ASP A 87 -57.77 -31.81 51.15
N ALA A 88 -57.92 -30.49 51.20
CA ALA A 88 -59.20 -29.82 50.96
C ALA A 88 -59.70 -30.01 49.53
N GLN A 89 -58.80 -29.90 48.53
CA GLN A 89 -59.17 -30.16 47.13
C GLN A 89 -59.53 -31.63 46.89
N PHE A 90 -58.77 -32.56 47.46
CA PHE A 90 -59.04 -33.99 47.33
C PHE A 90 -60.41 -34.37 47.92
N THR A 91 -60.76 -33.80 49.08
CA THR A 91 -62.04 -34.04 49.76
C THR A 91 -63.24 -33.54 48.93
N SER A 92 -63.12 -32.36 48.31
CA SER A 92 -64.18 -31.81 47.44
C SER A 92 -64.42 -32.69 46.21
N LEU A 93 -63.35 -33.16 45.57
CA LEU A 93 -63.46 -34.01 44.38
C LEU A 93 -64.11 -35.36 44.71
N SER A 94 -63.71 -35.98 45.83
CA SER A 94 -64.26 -37.26 46.27
C SER A 94 -65.78 -37.19 46.50
N SER A 95 -66.26 -36.11 47.13
CA SER A 95 -67.69 -35.91 47.42
C SER A 95 -68.55 -35.76 46.16
N ALA A 96 -68.05 -35.03 45.15
CA ALA A 96 -68.76 -34.83 43.88
C ALA A 96 -68.94 -36.13 43.08
N VAL A 97 -67.91 -36.99 43.09
CA VAL A 97 -67.96 -38.30 42.42
C VAL A 97 -68.97 -39.22 43.11
N ALA A 98 -68.97 -39.28 44.44
CA ALA A 98 -69.90 -40.11 45.20
C ALA A 98 -71.38 -39.76 44.96
N ALA A 99 -71.70 -38.47 44.81
CA ALA A 99 -73.07 -38.02 44.56
C ALA A 99 -73.60 -38.47 43.18
N LYS A 100 -72.78 -38.41 42.13
CA LYS A 100 -73.17 -38.79 40.76
C LYS A 100 -73.11 -40.28 40.48
N ALA A 101 -72.23 -41.00 41.20
CA ALA A 101 -72.15 -42.46 41.13
C ALA A 101 -73.23 -43.16 42.00
N ASN A 102 -74.10 -42.39 42.67
CA ASN A 102 -75.18 -42.94 43.47
C ASN A 102 -76.19 -43.70 42.58
N LYS A 103 -76.39 -44.99 42.85
CA LYS A 103 -77.30 -45.88 42.11
C LYS A 103 -78.69 -45.27 41.90
N ALA A 104 -79.23 -44.59 42.93
CA ALA A 104 -80.57 -43.99 42.85
C ALA A 104 -80.69 -42.90 41.78
N TYR A 105 -79.63 -42.12 41.56
CA TYR A 105 -79.61 -41.09 40.52
C TYR A 105 -79.61 -41.72 39.12
N VAL A 106 -78.92 -42.85 38.95
CA VAL A 106 -78.85 -43.58 37.68
C VAL A 106 -80.20 -44.23 37.36
N ASP A 107 -80.81 -44.95 38.32
CA ASP A 107 -82.08 -45.65 38.09
C ASP A 107 -83.22 -44.68 37.67
N GLN A 108 -83.27 -43.47 38.25
CA GLN A 108 -84.31 -42.48 37.94
C GLN A 108 -84.21 -41.92 36.51
N GLN A 109 -82.99 -41.86 35.95
CA GLN A 109 -82.80 -41.41 34.57
C GLN A 109 -83.26 -42.47 33.56
N ASP A 110 -83.10 -43.76 33.89
CA ASP A 110 -83.51 -44.85 33.03
C ASP A 110 -85.04 -44.98 32.92
N GLU A 111 -85.78 -44.77 34.03
CA GLU A 111 -87.26 -44.82 34.01
C GLU A 111 -87.87 -43.72 33.14
N LEU A 112 -87.39 -42.48 33.24
CA LEU A 112 -87.89 -41.35 32.44
C LEU A 112 -87.69 -41.55 30.93
N LEU A 113 -86.63 -42.28 30.55
CA LEU A 113 -86.35 -42.57 29.16
C LEU A 113 -87.34 -43.58 28.57
N GLN A 114 -87.75 -44.58 29.36
CA GLN A 114 -88.66 -45.64 28.92
C GLN A 114 -90.06 -45.09 28.59
N ASP A 115 -90.59 -44.21 29.45
CA ASP A 115 -91.91 -43.59 29.24
C ASP A 115 -91.99 -42.76 27.94
N GLN A 116 -90.89 -42.10 27.55
CA GLN A 116 -90.84 -41.30 26.31
C GLN A 116 -90.86 -42.16 25.05
N ILE A 117 -90.40 -43.41 25.14
CA ILE A 117 -90.34 -44.34 24.01
C ILE A 117 -91.76 -44.86 23.71
N ASP A 118 -92.50 -45.26 24.73
CA ASP A 118 -93.81 -45.89 24.56
C ASP A 118 -94.85 -44.92 23.97
N LEU A 119 -94.79 -43.63 24.34
CA LEU A 119 -95.69 -42.60 23.81
C LEU A 119 -95.50 -42.33 22.31
N LYS A 120 -94.28 -42.52 21.79
CA LYS A 120 -93.95 -42.33 20.36
C LYS A 120 -94.36 -43.53 19.50
N ALA A 121 -94.74 -44.67 20.08
CA ALA A 121 -94.90 -45.94 19.38
C ALA A 121 -96.35 -46.33 19.03
N ASN A 122 -97.37 -45.48 19.23
CA ASN A 122 -98.77 -45.82 18.94
C ASN A 122 -99.07 -45.95 17.42
N ALA A 123 -98.87 -47.15 16.88
CA ALA A 123 -98.97 -47.51 15.46
C ALA A 123 -100.35 -47.27 14.81
N GLN A 124 -101.43 -47.22 15.59
CA GLN A 124 -102.79 -47.05 15.04
C GLN A 124 -103.04 -45.64 14.49
N SER A 125 -102.48 -44.62 15.13
CA SER A 125 -102.60 -43.23 14.65
C SER A 125 -101.75 -42.98 13.40
N VAL A 126 -100.61 -43.67 13.29
CA VAL A 126 -99.72 -43.56 12.12
C VAL A 126 -100.40 -44.16 10.89
N ASN A 127 -101.02 -45.34 11.01
CA ASN A 127 -101.62 -46.04 9.88
C ASN A 127 -102.81 -45.29 9.25
N GLN A 128 -103.64 -44.59 10.04
CA GLN A 128 -104.74 -43.77 9.49
C GLN A 128 -104.24 -42.56 8.68
N ALA A 129 -103.11 -41.96 9.06
CA ALA A 129 -102.55 -40.82 8.33
C ALA A 129 -101.92 -41.22 6.97
N LEU A 130 -101.42 -42.46 6.88
CA LEU A 130 -100.74 -42.96 5.69
C LEU A 130 -101.71 -43.37 4.57
N SER A 131 -102.96 -43.78 4.86
CA SER A 131 -103.88 -44.31 3.84
C SER A 131 -104.42 -43.29 2.83
N LEU A 132 -104.22 -41.99 3.08
CA LEU A 132 -104.62 -40.88 2.18
C LEU A 132 -103.45 -40.33 1.36
N LYS A 133 -102.25 -40.89 1.53
CA LYS A 133 -101.07 -40.50 0.77
C LYS A 133 -100.95 -41.39 -0.47
N ALA A 134 -100.32 -40.86 -1.51
CA ALA A 134 -99.91 -41.65 -2.65
C ALA A 134 -98.95 -42.75 -2.18
N ASP A 135 -99.05 -43.92 -2.80
CA ASP A 135 -98.12 -45.01 -2.51
C ASP A 135 -96.75 -44.63 -3.06
N LEU A 136 -95.71 -45.01 -2.31
CA LEU A 136 -94.34 -44.85 -2.76
C LEU A 136 -93.81 -46.21 -3.20
N VAL A 137 -93.32 -46.29 -4.44
CA VAL A 137 -92.47 -47.37 -4.91
C VAL A 137 -91.06 -46.80 -4.99
N ASP A 138 -90.13 -47.39 -4.25
CA ASP A 138 -88.74 -46.88 -4.13
C ASP A 138 -88.64 -45.40 -3.75
N GLY A 139 -89.56 -44.92 -2.90
CA GLY A 139 -89.57 -43.52 -2.42
C GLY A 139 -90.13 -42.50 -3.41
N LYS A 140 -90.72 -42.95 -4.53
CA LYS A 140 -91.35 -42.08 -5.53
C LYS A 140 -92.82 -42.45 -5.72
N VAL A 141 -93.63 -41.44 -6.04
CA VAL A 141 -95.01 -41.66 -6.51
C VAL A 141 -94.96 -42.25 -7.91
N PRO A 142 -95.55 -43.44 -8.17
CA PRO A 142 -95.61 -44.03 -9.51
C PRO A 142 -96.34 -43.11 -10.50
N ALA A 143 -95.89 -43.08 -11.76
CA ALA A 143 -96.48 -42.25 -12.80
C ALA A 143 -97.98 -42.51 -13.03
N SER A 144 -98.45 -43.74 -12.76
CA SER A 144 -99.88 -44.10 -12.83
C SER A 144 -100.75 -43.39 -11.79
N GLN A 145 -100.15 -42.86 -10.72
CA GLN A 145 -100.83 -42.05 -9.69
C GLN A 145 -100.72 -40.54 -9.98
N LEU A 146 -100.04 -40.14 -11.07
CA LEU A 146 -99.90 -38.75 -11.50
C LEU A 146 -100.96 -38.38 -12.56
N PRO A 147 -101.54 -37.17 -12.52
CA PRO A 147 -102.37 -36.65 -13.60
C PRO A 147 -101.62 -36.52 -14.94
N SER A 148 -102.30 -36.70 -16.08
CA SER A 148 -101.69 -36.71 -17.44
C SER A 148 -101.03 -35.41 -17.90
N PHE A 149 -101.34 -34.28 -17.26
CA PHE A 149 -100.68 -33.00 -17.50
C PHE A 149 -99.38 -32.81 -16.71
N VAL A 150 -98.98 -33.80 -15.90
CA VAL A 150 -97.68 -33.80 -15.21
C VAL A 150 -96.57 -34.35 -16.12
N ASP A 151 -96.94 -35.02 -17.22
CA ASP A 151 -96.00 -35.57 -18.19
C ASP A 151 -95.89 -34.69 -19.45
N ASP A 152 -95.20 -33.55 -19.32
CA ASP A 152 -95.03 -32.60 -20.44
C ASP A 152 -93.95 -33.05 -21.44
N VAL A 153 -93.24 -34.14 -21.17
CA VAL A 153 -92.10 -34.60 -21.97
C VAL A 153 -92.30 -36.06 -22.38
N LEU A 154 -92.65 -36.28 -23.63
CA LEU A 154 -92.83 -37.61 -24.21
C LEU A 154 -91.55 -38.06 -24.91
N GLU A 155 -90.93 -39.11 -24.38
CA GLU A 155 -89.73 -39.72 -24.98
C GLU A 155 -90.10 -40.78 -26.01
N GLY A 156 -89.30 -40.89 -27.06
CA GLY A 156 -89.54 -41.89 -28.10
C GLY A 156 -88.65 -41.71 -29.32
N THR A 157 -89.17 -42.02 -30.50
CA THR A 157 -88.46 -41.93 -31.79
C THR A 157 -89.25 -41.11 -32.79
N TYR A 158 -88.61 -40.11 -33.39
CA TYR A 158 -89.17 -39.37 -34.51
C TYR A 158 -89.12 -40.22 -35.78
N ILE A 159 -90.27 -40.48 -36.40
CA ILE A 159 -90.35 -41.28 -37.63
C ILE A 159 -90.44 -40.38 -38.86
N ASN A 160 -91.38 -39.43 -38.82
CA ASN A 160 -91.65 -38.50 -39.91
C ASN A 160 -92.39 -37.26 -39.38
N PRO A 161 -92.61 -36.21 -40.20
CA PRO A 161 -93.22 -34.96 -39.72
C PRO A 161 -94.60 -35.10 -39.07
N THR A 162 -95.33 -36.20 -39.25
CA THR A 162 -96.66 -36.41 -38.65
C THR A 162 -96.69 -37.55 -37.62
N THR A 163 -95.58 -38.25 -37.40
CA THR A 163 -95.54 -39.48 -36.59
C THR A 163 -94.35 -39.48 -35.63
N PHE A 164 -94.66 -39.64 -34.35
CA PHE A 164 -93.68 -39.82 -33.28
C PHE A 164 -94.09 -41.06 -32.47
N ASN A 165 -93.20 -42.04 -32.36
CA ASN A 165 -93.49 -43.28 -31.65
C ASN A 165 -92.96 -43.21 -30.22
N ASP A 166 -93.64 -43.85 -29.28
CA ASP A 166 -93.16 -44.10 -27.93
C ASP A 166 -91.95 -45.04 -27.90
N LEU A 167 -91.42 -45.32 -26.70
CA LEU A 167 -90.30 -46.25 -26.49
C LEU A 167 -90.60 -47.70 -26.91
N ASN A 168 -91.88 -48.05 -27.05
CA ASN A 168 -92.36 -49.38 -27.47
C ASN A 168 -92.73 -49.42 -28.97
N ASN A 169 -92.34 -48.39 -29.71
CA ASN A 169 -92.54 -48.26 -31.15
C ASN A 169 -94.02 -48.12 -31.58
N GLN A 170 -94.88 -47.62 -30.69
CA GLN A 170 -96.29 -47.28 -30.98
C GLN A 170 -96.47 -45.77 -31.17
N PRO A 171 -97.29 -45.30 -32.14
CA PRO A 171 -97.49 -43.88 -32.35
C PRO A 171 -98.15 -43.17 -31.16
N TYR A 172 -97.58 -42.06 -30.70
CA TYR A 172 -98.28 -41.14 -29.80
C TYR A 172 -99.45 -40.47 -30.52
N VAL A 173 -100.51 -40.18 -29.76
CA VAL A 173 -101.50 -39.19 -30.16
C VAL A 173 -100.85 -37.80 -30.01
N PRO A 174 -100.73 -37.00 -31.06
CA PRO A 174 -100.08 -35.70 -30.97
C PRO A 174 -100.90 -34.72 -30.13
N GLU A 175 -100.28 -34.13 -29.12
CA GLU A 175 -100.88 -33.19 -28.19
C GLU A 175 -100.14 -31.85 -28.22
N SER A 176 -100.90 -30.74 -28.23
CA SER A 176 -100.32 -29.41 -28.10
C SER A 176 -99.81 -29.19 -26.68
N GLY A 177 -98.71 -28.47 -26.52
CA GLY A 177 -98.10 -28.21 -25.21
C GLY A 177 -97.16 -29.31 -24.71
N LYS A 178 -97.11 -30.48 -25.37
CA LYS A 178 -96.12 -31.53 -25.09
C LYS A 178 -94.80 -31.28 -25.81
N ILE A 179 -93.73 -31.67 -25.16
CA ILE A 179 -92.36 -31.70 -25.66
C ILE A 179 -92.04 -33.15 -26.02
N TYR A 180 -91.60 -33.39 -27.25
CA TYR A 180 -91.28 -34.73 -27.72
C TYR A 180 -89.77 -34.86 -27.85
N VAL A 181 -89.15 -35.78 -27.12
CA VAL A 181 -87.70 -35.98 -27.14
C VAL A 181 -87.39 -37.25 -27.91
N ASP A 182 -86.78 -37.08 -29.08
CA ASP A 182 -86.26 -38.19 -29.86
C ASP A 182 -84.97 -38.69 -29.22
N THR A 183 -85.09 -39.83 -28.56
CA THR A 183 -84.00 -40.50 -27.85
C THR A 183 -82.92 -41.04 -28.77
N THR A 184 -83.21 -41.21 -30.06
CA THR A 184 -82.23 -41.71 -31.05
C THR A 184 -81.37 -40.58 -31.61
N SER A 185 -81.97 -39.42 -31.90
CA SER A 185 -81.26 -38.28 -32.49
C SER A 185 -80.92 -37.17 -31.49
N ASN A 186 -81.32 -37.32 -30.22
CA ASN A 186 -81.25 -36.29 -29.17
C ASN A 186 -81.88 -34.95 -29.60
N LYS A 187 -82.91 -35.01 -30.44
CA LYS A 187 -83.65 -33.83 -30.89
C LYS A 187 -84.96 -33.71 -30.13
N THR A 188 -85.32 -32.49 -29.80
CA THR A 188 -86.60 -32.14 -29.18
C THR A 188 -87.50 -31.50 -30.22
N TYR A 189 -88.76 -31.93 -30.23
CA TYR A 189 -89.81 -31.50 -31.14
C TYR A 189 -90.99 -30.96 -30.34
N ARG A 190 -91.79 -30.09 -30.98
CA ARG A 190 -93.12 -29.69 -30.51
C ARG A 190 -94.15 -30.00 -31.60
N TRP A 191 -95.35 -30.38 -31.22
CA TRP A 191 -96.45 -30.51 -32.16
C TRP A 191 -96.98 -29.11 -32.56
N SER A 192 -96.93 -28.78 -33.85
CA SER A 192 -97.41 -27.49 -34.38
C SER A 192 -98.92 -27.41 -34.59
N GLY A 193 -99.65 -28.49 -34.34
CA GLY A 193 -101.03 -28.68 -34.77
C GLY A 193 -101.15 -29.46 -36.09
N MET A 194 -100.08 -29.51 -36.88
CA MET A 194 -100.04 -30.26 -38.15
C MET A 194 -98.79 -31.12 -38.32
N LEU A 195 -97.65 -30.72 -37.74
CA LEU A 195 -96.37 -31.40 -37.89
C LEU A 195 -95.53 -31.34 -36.60
N TYR A 196 -94.69 -32.33 -36.36
CA TYR A 196 -93.62 -32.30 -35.38
C TYR A 196 -92.50 -31.38 -35.88
N VAL A 197 -92.32 -30.25 -35.19
CA VAL A 197 -91.31 -29.23 -35.52
C VAL A 197 -90.17 -29.30 -34.52
N VAL A 198 -88.94 -29.42 -35.01
CA VAL A 198 -87.75 -29.41 -34.15
C VAL A 198 -87.60 -28.05 -33.46
N ILE A 199 -87.33 -28.08 -32.16
CA ILE A 199 -87.07 -26.91 -31.31
C ILE A 199 -85.72 -26.98 -30.61
N SER A 200 -85.06 -28.14 -30.60
CA SER A 200 -83.74 -28.33 -30.01
C SER A 200 -82.58 -28.02 -30.95
N SER A 201 -82.72 -27.11 -31.92
CA SER A 201 -81.55 -26.70 -32.72
C SER A 201 -80.47 -25.95 -31.89
N GLY A 202 -80.50 -26.05 -30.55
CA GLY A 202 -79.60 -25.44 -29.58
C GLY A 202 -78.26 -26.15 -29.41
N GLY A 203 -77.67 -26.64 -30.50
CA GLY A 203 -76.22 -26.73 -30.60
C GLY A 203 -75.73 -25.47 -31.30
N VAL A 204 -74.78 -24.76 -30.69
CA VAL A 204 -74.09 -23.66 -31.38
C VAL A 204 -73.37 -24.27 -32.59
N ALA A 205 -73.88 -24.03 -33.79
CA ALA A 205 -73.19 -24.44 -35.01
C ALA A 205 -71.83 -23.73 -35.04
N LEU A 206 -70.73 -24.48 -35.06
CA LEU A 206 -69.38 -23.93 -35.07
C LEU A 206 -68.91 -23.75 -36.51
N GLY A 207 -68.44 -22.55 -36.86
CA GLY A 207 -68.04 -22.25 -38.23
C GLY A 207 -67.50 -20.84 -38.43
N ASP A 208 -67.24 -20.50 -39.69
CA ASP A 208 -66.66 -19.22 -40.12
C ASP A 208 -67.70 -18.33 -40.86
N THR A 209 -69.01 -18.63 -40.78
CA THR A 209 -70.09 -17.86 -41.41
C THR A 209 -70.92 -17.05 -40.40
N SER A 210 -71.74 -16.10 -40.87
CA SER A 210 -72.62 -15.27 -40.02
C SER A 210 -73.71 -16.04 -39.26
N GLU A 211 -73.96 -17.30 -39.62
CA GLU A 211 -75.00 -18.16 -39.01
C GLU A 211 -74.42 -19.14 -37.97
N THR A 212 -73.10 -19.13 -37.78
CA THR A 212 -72.36 -20.04 -36.90
C THR A 212 -71.54 -19.26 -35.88
N ALA A 213 -71.37 -19.77 -34.66
CA ALA A 213 -70.43 -19.17 -33.73
C ALA A 213 -69.00 -19.65 -34.01
N TYR A 214 -68.05 -18.77 -33.75
CA TYR A 214 -66.64 -19.12 -33.87
C TYR A 214 -66.23 -20.11 -32.77
N ARG A 215 -65.29 -21.00 -33.07
CA ARG A 215 -64.72 -21.92 -32.06
C ARG A 215 -64.02 -21.14 -30.94
N GLY A 216 -64.42 -21.41 -29.69
CA GLY A 216 -63.88 -20.71 -28.52
C GLY A 216 -62.37 -20.90 -28.28
N ASP A 217 -61.81 -22.05 -28.68
CA ASP A 217 -60.37 -22.32 -28.55
C ASP A 217 -59.52 -21.48 -29.52
N ARG A 218 -60.00 -21.22 -30.74
CA ARG A 218 -59.36 -20.25 -31.65
C ARG A 218 -59.37 -18.84 -31.03
N GLY A 219 -60.45 -18.46 -30.37
CA GLY A 219 -60.54 -17.19 -29.65
C GLY A 219 -59.54 -17.08 -28.50
N LYS A 220 -59.38 -18.15 -27.70
CA LYS A 220 -58.35 -18.21 -26.65
C LYS A 220 -56.94 -18.13 -27.23
N THR A 221 -56.64 -18.89 -28.29
CA THR A 221 -55.34 -18.83 -28.95
C THR A 221 -55.04 -17.43 -29.49
N ALA A 222 -56.02 -16.77 -30.11
CA ALA A 222 -55.86 -15.39 -30.60
C ALA A 222 -55.68 -14.39 -29.45
N TYR A 223 -56.42 -14.54 -28.35
CA TYR A 223 -56.27 -13.71 -27.17
C TYR A 223 -54.88 -13.89 -26.54
N ASP A 224 -54.47 -15.12 -26.24
CA ASP A 224 -53.14 -15.40 -25.67
C ASP A 224 -52.01 -14.87 -26.57
N HIS A 225 -52.15 -15.05 -27.89
CA HIS A 225 -51.20 -14.52 -28.88
C HIS A 225 -51.20 -12.98 -28.91
N SER A 226 -52.35 -12.32 -28.71
CA SER A 226 -52.44 -10.84 -28.62
C SER A 226 -51.82 -10.27 -27.34
N GLN A 227 -51.78 -11.07 -26.27
CA GLN A 227 -51.16 -10.69 -25.00
C GLN A 227 -49.65 -11.01 -24.97
N SER A 228 -49.13 -11.71 -25.99
CA SER A 228 -47.72 -12.07 -26.05
C SER A 228 -46.85 -10.83 -26.28
N GLN A 229 -45.95 -10.55 -25.34
CA GLN A 229 -44.99 -9.45 -25.43
C GLN A 229 -43.67 -9.90 -26.08
N GLY A 230 -42.93 -8.96 -26.65
CA GLY A 230 -41.62 -9.20 -27.27
C GLY A 230 -41.74 -9.58 -28.74
N ASN A 231 -41.16 -10.72 -29.11
CA ASN A 231 -41.07 -11.20 -30.49
C ASN A 231 -41.78 -12.55 -30.70
N PRO A 232 -43.12 -12.61 -30.57
CA PRO A 232 -43.88 -13.85 -30.69
C PRO A 232 -43.78 -14.51 -32.07
N HIS A 233 -43.47 -13.72 -33.09
CA HIS A 233 -43.31 -14.19 -34.47
C HIS A 233 -41.87 -14.61 -34.78
N ASN A 234 -40.96 -14.56 -33.80
CA ASN A 234 -39.53 -14.81 -33.97
C ASN A 234 -38.93 -14.06 -35.17
N SER A 235 -39.42 -12.85 -35.42
CA SER A 235 -38.99 -12.00 -36.52
C SER A 235 -37.62 -11.39 -36.25
N THR A 236 -36.79 -11.32 -37.26
CA THR A 236 -35.53 -10.58 -37.22
C THR A 236 -35.75 -9.18 -37.80
N THR A 237 -34.76 -8.30 -37.65
CA THR A 237 -34.78 -6.99 -38.32
C THR A 237 -34.83 -7.11 -39.85
N SER A 238 -34.48 -8.27 -40.42
CA SER A 238 -34.58 -8.53 -41.85
C SER A 238 -36.02 -8.80 -42.31
N ASP A 239 -36.90 -9.24 -41.41
CA ASP A 239 -38.29 -9.58 -41.72
C ASP A 239 -39.24 -8.38 -41.64
N ILE A 240 -38.72 -7.20 -41.24
CA ILE A 240 -39.51 -6.01 -40.95
C ILE A 240 -39.03 -4.86 -41.84
N THR A 241 -39.96 -4.29 -42.62
CA THR A 241 -39.69 -3.08 -43.41
C THR A 241 -39.40 -1.90 -42.48
N GLU A 242 -38.18 -1.36 -42.56
CA GLU A 242 -37.65 -0.34 -41.65
C GLU A 242 -38.35 1.03 -41.74
N GLY A 243 -38.86 1.41 -42.91
CA GLY A 243 -39.46 2.73 -43.13
C GLY A 243 -38.51 3.88 -42.72
N THR A 244 -38.97 4.74 -41.82
CA THR A 244 -38.15 5.84 -41.25
C THR A 244 -37.30 5.40 -40.04
N ARG A 245 -37.48 4.19 -39.51
CA ARG A 245 -36.75 3.64 -38.36
C ARG A 245 -35.61 2.77 -38.86
N LEU A 246 -34.46 3.41 -39.06
CA LEU A 246 -33.26 2.80 -39.58
C LEU A 246 -32.62 1.87 -38.53
N TYR A 247 -32.64 0.55 -38.73
CA TYR A 247 -31.97 -0.39 -37.82
C TYR A 247 -30.45 -0.37 -38.02
N PHE A 248 -29.69 -0.50 -36.93
CA PHE A 248 -28.22 -0.58 -36.97
C PHE A 248 -27.76 -1.94 -37.49
N THR A 249 -27.70 -2.10 -38.81
CA THR A 249 -27.05 -3.26 -39.41
C THR A 249 -25.54 -3.02 -39.54
N GLU A 250 -24.74 -4.08 -39.45
CA GLU A 250 -23.29 -3.98 -39.57
C GLU A 250 -22.82 -3.26 -40.86
N PRO A 251 -23.39 -3.54 -42.05
CA PRO A 251 -23.05 -2.79 -43.27
C PRO A 251 -23.35 -1.28 -43.17
N ARG A 252 -24.43 -0.90 -42.49
CA ARG A 252 -24.83 0.51 -42.33
C ARG A 252 -23.95 1.24 -41.34
N VAL A 253 -23.62 0.62 -40.22
CA VAL A 253 -22.68 1.18 -39.25
C VAL A 253 -21.32 1.40 -39.92
N ARG A 254 -20.85 0.43 -40.71
CA ARG A 254 -19.59 0.54 -41.47
C ARG A 254 -19.62 1.58 -42.58
N SER A 255 -20.79 1.85 -43.17
CA SER A 255 -20.96 2.81 -44.28
C SER A 255 -21.46 4.18 -43.83
N THR A 256 -21.62 4.40 -42.51
CA THR A 256 -22.12 5.67 -41.98
C THR A 256 -21.07 6.77 -42.22
N VAL A 257 -21.45 7.81 -42.96
CA VAL A 257 -20.60 8.97 -43.22
C VAL A 257 -20.61 9.88 -41.99
N LEU A 258 -19.45 10.40 -41.58
CA LEU A 258 -19.31 11.37 -40.48
C LEU A 258 -19.74 12.78 -40.92
N THR A 259 -20.99 12.94 -41.36
CA THR A 259 -21.52 14.22 -41.80
C THR A 259 -21.45 15.25 -40.67
N GLY A 260 -20.88 16.42 -40.97
CA GLY A 260 -20.65 17.47 -39.97
C GLY A 260 -19.35 17.32 -39.16
N LEU A 261 -18.44 16.42 -39.56
CA LEU A 261 -17.11 16.33 -38.97
C LEU A 261 -16.34 17.66 -39.10
N VAL A 262 -15.95 18.23 -37.97
CA VAL A 262 -15.09 19.41 -37.89
C VAL A 262 -13.85 19.05 -37.09
N LEU A 263 -12.67 19.29 -37.67
CA LEU A 263 -11.39 19.03 -36.99
C LEU A 263 -11.12 20.15 -35.97
N GLN A 264 -10.97 19.78 -34.71
CA GLN A 264 -10.74 20.73 -33.64
C GLN A 264 -9.66 20.20 -32.69
N ASN A 265 -8.68 21.02 -32.34
CA ASN A 265 -7.72 20.65 -31.31
C ASN A 265 -8.30 20.95 -29.91
N ALA A 266 -9.21 20.10 -29.42
CA ALA A 266 -9.83 20.22 -28.12
C ALA A 266 -9.99 18.84 -27.46
N PRO A 267 -9.97 18.73 -26.11
CA PRO A 267 -10.23 17.48 -25.42
C PRO A 267 -11.65 16.97 -25.66
N VAL A 268 -11.76 15.65 -25.78
CA VAL A 268 -13.04 14.96 -25.80
C VAL A 268 -13.64 15.01 -24.40
N VAL A 269 -14.91 15.42 -24.29
CA VAL A 269 -15.68 15.52 -23.04
C VAL A 269 -16.92 14.62 -23.11
N ASP A 270 -17.56 14.36 -21.98
CA ASP A 270 -18.72 13.46 -21.83
C ASP A 270 -19.98 13.91 -22.60
N THR A 271 -20.05 15.18 -23.01
CA THR A 271 -21.12 15.72 -23.85
C THR A 271 -20.86 15.60 -25.36
N ASP A 272 -19.68 15.13 -25.80
CA ASP A 272 -19.37 15.02 -27.22
C ASP A 272 -20.10 13.82 -27.87
N ASN A 273 -20.75 14.07 -29.01
CA ASN A 273 -21.22 12.97 -29.87
C ASN A 273 -20.05 12.34 -30.64
N ILE A 274 -20.26 11.16 -31.23
CA ILE A 274 -19.21 10.38 -31.93
C ILE A 274 -18.52 11.19 -33.04
N VAL A 275 -19.26 12.02 -33.78
CA VAL A 275 -18.72 12.84 -34.87
C VAL A 275 -17.80 13.94 -34.31
N THR A 276 -18.24 14.63 -33.25
CA THR A 276 -17.45 15.65 -32.55
C THR A 276 -16.19 15.04 -31.91
N ALA A 277 -16.32 13.88 -31.25
CA ALA A 277 -15.20 13.18 -30.64
C ALA A 277 -14.16 12.73 -31.68
N HIS A 278 -14.59 12.19 -32.83
CA HIS A 278 -13.68 11.88 -33.95
C HIS A 278 -12.97 13.12 -34.48
N GLY A 279 -13.71 14.23 -34.64
CA GLY A 279 -13.14 15.51 -35.09
C GLY A 279 -12.09 16.06 -34.13
N LYS A 280 -12.34 15.91 -32.82
CA LYS A 280 -11.42 16.28 -31.76
C LYS A 280 -10.18 15.40 -31.72
N PHE A 281 -10.33 14.07 -31.77
CA PHE A 281 -9.19 13.15 -31.83
C PHE A 281 -8.30 13.43 -33.04
N GLN A 282 -8.88 13.58 -34.23
CA GLN A 282 -8.11 13.87 -35.42
C GLN A 282 -7.47 15.26 -35.37
N GLY A 283 -8.17 16.27 -34.84
CA GLY A 283 -7.61 17.61 -34.64
C GLY A 283 -6.45 17.63 -33.64
N GLN A 284 -6.55 16.86 -32.56
CA GLN A 284 -5.46 16.67 -31.60
C GLN A 284 -4.27 15.92 -32.20
N LEU A 285 -4.51 14.87 -32.99
CA LEU A 285 -3.46 14.16 -33.72
C LEU A 285 -2.75 15.06 -34.73
N ASN A 286 -3.51 15.85 -35.50
CA ASN A 286 -2.95 16.81 -36.45
C ASN A 286 -2.10 17.88 -35.78
N ASN A 287 -2.49 18.32 -34.58
CA ASN A 287 -1.70 19.29 -33.81
C ASN A 287 -0.58 18.64 -32.99
N LYS A 288 -0.47 17.31 -33.02
CA LYS A 288 0.61 16.57 -32.39
C LYS A 288 1.72 16.35 -33.42
N THR A 289 2.54 17.38 -33.62
CA THR A 289 3.69 17.37 -34.56
C THR A 289 4.74 16.30 -34.23
N SER A 290 4.71 15.74 -33.02
CA SER A 290 5.37 14.48 -32.68
C SER A 290 4.57 13.75 -31.60
N LEU A 291 4.44 12.43 -31.73
CA LEU A 291 4.02 11.59 -30.61
C LEU A 291 5.03 11.85 -29.48
N ALA A 292 4.65 12.65 -28.49
CA ALA A 292 5.45 12.87 -27.29
C ALA A 292 5.55 11.58 -26.47
N LEU A 293 6.38 10.65 -26.93
CA LEU A 293 6.92 9.52 -26.20
C LEU A 293 8.27 9.95 -25.63
N GLY A 294 8.32 11.00 -24.81
CA GLY A 294 9.52 11.40 -24.05
C GLY A 294 10.82 11.67 -24.84
N ASN A 295 10.83 11.53 -26.16
CA ASN A 295 11.97 11.73 -27.03
C ASN A 295 11.48 12.52 -28.25
N THR A 296 11.86 13.79 -28.27
CA THR A 296 11.64 14.74 -29.35
C THR A 296 12.41 14.28 -30.60
N SER A 297 11.89 13.32 -31.36
CA SER A 297 12.24 13.16 -32.77
C SER A 297 11.32 12.18 -33.48
N THR A 298 10.43 12.69 -34.32
CA THR A 298 9.74 11.92 -35.37
C THR A 298 10.70 11.38 -36.45
N THR A 299 12.00 11.60 -36.31
CA THR A 299 13.06 10.96 -37.10
C THR A 299 13.69 9.73 -36.44
N ALA A 300 13.38 9.43 -35.17
CA ALA A 300 13.94 8.28 -34.46
C ALA A 300 13.40 6.91 -34.93
N LEU A 301 12.41 6.89 -35.83
CA LEU A 301 11.92 5.66 -36.47
C LEU A 301 12.69 5.31 -37.76
N ALA A 302 13.66 6.13 -38.18
CA ALA A 302 14.64 5.77 -39.20
C ALA A 302 15.99 5.58 -38.50
N GLY A 303 16.45 4.33 -38.37
CA GLY A 303 17.56 3.93 -37.51
C GLY A 303 18.95 4.38 -37.98
N ASN A 304 19.23 5.70 -38.01
CA ASN A 304 20.58 6.24 -38.15
C ASN A 304 20.74 7.70 -37.68
N SER A 305 20.07 8.12 -36.60
CA SER A 305 20.31 9.47 -36.06
C SER A 305 21.64 9.53 -35.33
N THR A 306 22.67 10.06 -35.99
CA THR A 306 23.91 10.54 -35.36
C THR A 306 23.61 11.78 -34.50
N THR A 307 24.47 12.10 -33.53
CA THR A 307 24.31 13.29 -32.67
C THR A 307 24.23 14.60 -33.45
N SER A 308 24.66 14.62 -34.71
CA SER A 308 24.62 15.77 -35.62
C SER A 308 23.22 16.16 -36.10
N VAL A 309 22.19 15.32 -35.91
CA VAL A 309 20.82 15.59 -36.40
C VAL A 309 19.79 15.75 -35.28
N ILE A 310 20.22 15.76 -34.02
CA ILE A 310 19.35 15.90 -32.84
C ILE A 310 19.43 17.36 -32.36
N ALA A 311 18.27 18.00 -32.20
CA ALA A 311 18.20 19.35 -31.63
C ALA A 311 18.69 19.33 -30.17
N GLU A 312 19.70 20.14 -29.85
CA GLU A 312 20.50 19.93 -28.63
C GLU A 312 19.89 20.55 -27.35
N GLY A 313 19.03 21.56 -27.46
CA GLY A 313 18.40 22.19 -26.29
C GLY A 313 19.43 22.64 -25.24
N THR A 314 19.30 22.13 -24.01
CA THR A 314 20.24 22.37 -22.89
C THR A 314 21.41 21.38 -22.85
N ASN A 315 21.37 20.32 -23.65
CA ASN A 315 22.43 19.31 -23.69
C ASN A 315 23.51 19.77 -24.68
N LEU A 316 24.79 19.68 -24.31
CA LEU A 316 25.89 20.06 -25.19
C LEU A 316 26.58 18.81 -25.72
N TYR A 317 26.21 18.36 -26.93
CA TYR A 317 26.89 17.22 -27.55
C TYR A 317 28.30 17.60 -28.03
N PHE A 318 29.16 16.60 -28.13
CA PHE A 318 30.52 16.72 -28.63
C PHE A 318 30.51 17.18 -30.09
N THR A 319 31.15 18.30 -30.38
CA THR A 319 31.52 18.71 -31.74
C THR A 319 32.95 19.19 -31.74
N GLU A 320 33.68 18.91 -32.82
CA GLU A 320 35.08 19.33 -32.92
C GLU A 320 35.22 20.86 -32.83
N ALA A 321 34.25 21.61 -33.37
CA ALA A 321 34.23 23.06 -33.30
C ALA A 321 34.13 23.57 -31.86
N ARG A 322 33.28 22.96 -31.02
CA ARG A 322 33.17 23.31 -29.60
C ARG A 322 34.44 22.96 -28.83
N VAL A 323 35.01 21.78 -29.08
CA VAL A 323 36.27 21.39 -28.44
C VAL A 323 37.38 22.39 -28.76
N ARG A 324 37.51 22.80 -30.05
CA ARG A 324 38.51 23.79 -30.47
C ARG A 324 38.25 25.21 -29.93
N ALA A 325 36.98 25.59 -29.78
CA ALA A 325 36.59 26.92 -29.31
C ALA A 325 36.48 27.03 -27.78
N THR A 326 36.65 25.93 -27.04
CA THR A 326 36.50 25.93 -25.57
C THR A 326 37.63 26.75 -24.94
N PRO A 327 37.31 27.86 -24.23
CA PRO A 327 38.33 28.65 -23.55
C PRO A 327 38.99 27.86 -22.41
N LEU A 328 40.32 27.96 -22.28
CA LEU A 328 41.08 27.38 -21.16
C LEU A 328 40.98 28.28 -19.92
N THR A 329 39.77 28.53 -19.43
CA THR A 329 39.53 29.36 -18.25
C THR A 329 40.29 28.80 -17.04
N GLY A 330 41.07 29.65 -16.37
CA GLY A 330 41.91 29.25 -15.24
C GLY A 330 43.30 28.73 -15.62
N PHE A 331 43.73 28.88 -16.88
CA PHE A 331 45.10 28.56 -17.30
C PHE A 331 46.13 29.51 -16.66
N VAL A 332 47.10 28.95 -15.94
CA VAL A 332 48.14 29.69 -15.19
C VAL A 332 49.52 29.15 -15.56
N THR A 333 50.41 30.02 -16.08
CA THR A 333 51.74 29.64 -16.61
C THR A 333 52.89 29.87 -15.64
N THR A 334 52.60 30.32 -14.41
CA THR A 334 53.62 30.63 -13.39
C THR A 334 53.85 29.48 -12.41
N ASN A 335 53.00 28.46 -12.43
CA ASN A 335 53.16 27.28 -11.56
C ASN A 335 54.08 26.27 -12.23
N SER A 336 55.28 26.04 -11.69
CA SER A 336 56.26 25.07 -12.22
C SER A 336 56.26 23.72 -11.47
N SER A 337 55.25 23.46 -10.63
CA SER A 337 55.15 22.19 -9.88
C SER A 337 54.97 20.98 -10.82
N PRO A 338 55.40 19.77 -10.42
CA PRO A 338 55.10 18.54 -11.15
C PRO A 338 53.61 18.32 -11.40
N ILE A 339 53.31 17.73 -12.56
CA ILE A 339 51.95 17.27 -12.89
C ILE A 339 51.68 16.00 -12.08
N VAL A 340 50.53 15.94 -11.42
CA VAL A 340 50.07 14.81 -10.59
C VAL A 340 48.72 14.30 -11.07
N ALA A 341 48.33 13.08 -10.65
CA ALA A 341 47.11 12.42 -11.12
C ALA A 341 45.80 13.16 -10.81
N THR A 342 45.81 14.09 -9.86
CA THR A 342 44.65 14.91 -9.50
C THR A 342 44.52 16.20 -10.34
N ASP A 343 45.51 16.51 -11.18
CA ASP A 343 45.44 17.71 -12.03
C ASP A 343 44.42 17.50 -13.16
N ASN A 344 43.53 18.47 -13.32
CA ASN A 344 42.71 18.56 -14.53
C ASN A 344 43.55 19.03 -15.72
N ILE A 345 43.03 18.83 -16.95
CA ILE A 345 43.77 19.13 -18.19
C ILE A 345 44.27 20.58 -18.26
N VAL A 346 43.48 21.55 -17.80
CA VAL A 346 43.87 22.97 -17.81
C VAL A 346 45.03 23.23 -16.84
N THR A 347 44.99 22.62 -15.65
CA THR A 347 46.04 22.74 -14.63
C THR A 347 47.33 22.04 -15.07
N ALA A 348 47.22 20.85 -15.67
CA ALA A 348 48.35 20.09 -16.19
C ALA A 348 49.07 20.85 -17.31
N LEU A 349 48.32 21.43 -18.26
CA LEU A 349 48.89 22.29 -19.31
C LEU A 349 49.57 23.54 -18.74
N GLY A 350 48.97 24.17 -17.73
CA GLY A 350 49.55 25.34 -17.05
C GLY A 350 50.88 25.01 -16.37
N LYS A 351 50.92 23.88 -15.65
CA LYS A 351 52.13 23.36 -15.01
C LYS A 351 53.23 23.04 -16.01
N ALA A 352 52.89 22.37 -17.11
CA ALA A 352 53.84 22.08 -18.18
C ALA A 352 54.46 23.37 -18.72
N GLN A 353 53.64 24.39 -19.01
CA GLN A 353 54.14 25.69 -19.48
C GLN A 353 55.02 26.40 -18.44
N GLY A 354 54.66 26.33 -17.15
CA GLY A 354 55.47 26.92 -16.07
C GLY A 354 56.82 26.24 -15.88
N GLN A 355 56.89 24.92 -16.04
CA GLN A 355 58.15 24.18 -16.06
C GLN A 355 59.02 24.60 -17.25
N LEU A 356 58.45 24.68 -18.46
CA LEU A 356 59.18 25.15 -19.65
C LEU A 356 59.74 26.56 -19.47
N ASN A 357 58.98 27.46 -18.84
CA ASN A 357 59.45 28.82 -18.55
C ASN A 357 60.65 28.85 -17.59
N THR A 358 60.82 27.82 -16.75
CA THR A 358 61.89 27.71 -15.75
C THR A 358 63.18 27.10 -16.33
N LEU A 359 63.14 26.48 -17.51
CA LEU A 359 64.31 25.87 -18.17
C LEU A 359 65.28 26.90 -18.81
N GLY A 360 64.95 28.20 -18.82
CA GLY A 360 65.84 29.26 -19.34
C GLY A 360 66.92 29.69 -18.32
N ALA A 361 68.20 29.58 -18.69
CA ALA A 361 69.31 30.08 -17.88
C ALA A 361 69.30 31.61 -17.77
N THR A 362 69.23 32.14 -16.55
CA THR A 362 69.33 33.59 -16.30
C THR A 362 70.80 33.99 -16.20
N TRP A 363 71.31 34.66 -17.24
CA TRP A 363 72.69 35.18 -17.27
C TRP A 363 72.76 36.60 -16.70
N VAL A 364 73.58 36.80 -15.68
CA VAL A 364 73.78 38.09 -15.01
C VAL A 364 75.14 38.66 -15.40
N ASN A 365 75.21 39.93 -15.78
CA ASN A 365 76.50 40.57 -16.09
C ASN A 365 77.24 40.95 -14.80
N ILE A 366 78.43 40.38 -14.60
CA ILE A 366 79.23 40.56 -13.38
C ILE A 366 79.63 42.02 -13.18
N THR A 367 79.76 42.81 -14.25
CA THR A 367 80.15 44.22 -14.17
C THR A 367 79.07 45.13 -13.58
N THR A 368 77.81 44.66 -13.52
CA THR A 368 76.67 45.40 -12.96
C THR A 368 76.05 44.67 -11.78
N THR A 369 76.70 43.60 -11.29
CA THR A 369 76.19 42.75 -10.21
C THR A 369 76.59 43.29 -8.85
N THR A 370 75.65 43.36 -7.91
CA THR A 370 75.93 43.81 -6.53
C THR A 370 76.90 42.84 -5.84
N GLY A 371 77.89 43.34 -5.12
CA GLY A 371 78.88 42.49 -4.43
C GLY A 371 79.99 41.97 -5.34
N VAL A 372 80.19 42.56 -6.54
CA VAL A 372 81.36 42.34 -7.37
C VAL A 372 82.27 43.56 -7.30
N GLU A 373 83.53 43.33 -6.94
CA GLU A 373 84.60 44.30 -7.12
C GLU A 373 85.35 44.00 -8.42
N VAL A 374 85.43 45.00 -9.29
CA VAL A 374 86.15 44.91 -10.57
C VAL A 374 87.51 45.59 -10.45
N SER A 375 88.55 44.92 -10.92
CA SER A 375 89.90 45.48 -10.95
C SER A 375 89.95 46.82 -11.67
N SER A 376 90.72 47.76 -11.13
CA SER A 376 91.00 49.04 -11.80
C SER A 376 91.76 48.88 -13.12
N LYS A 377 92.24 47.68 -13.46
CA LYS A 377 92.90 47.34 -14.73
C LYS A 377 91.91 46.96 -15.84
N VAL A 378 90.66 46.66 -15.51
CA VAL A 378 89.60 46.28 -16.45
C VAL A 378 88.93 47.52 -17.04
N ASP A 379 88.67 47.49 -18.34
CA ASP A 379 87.87 48.46 -19.07
C ASP A 379 86.38 48.04 -18.97
N ILE A 380 85.72 48.49 -17.90
CA ILE A 380 84.34 48.10 -17.55
C ILE A 380 83.34 48.35 -18.70
N PRO A 381 83.28 49.54 -19.34
CA PRO A 381 82.35 49.79 -20.44
C PRO A 381 82.46 48.81 -21.62
N ASN A 382 83.66 48.28 -21.85
CA ASN A 382 83.93 47.36 -22.95
C ASN A 382 84.00 45.88 -22.51
N THR A 383 83.78 45.62 -21.24
CA THR A 383 83.79 44.28 -20.63
C THR A 383 82.35 43.80 -20.41
N SER A 384 82.06 42.59 -20.86
CA SER A 384 80.77 41.93 -20.64
C SER A 384 81.06 40.50 -20.24
N PHE A 385 81.18 40.26 -18.95
CA PHE A 385 81.46 38.95 -18.40
C PHE A 385 80.25 38.51 -17.59
N GLN A 386 79.62 37.42 -17.98
CA GLN A 386 78.33 36.99 -17.45
C GLN A 386 78.50 35.70 -16.66
N VAL A 387 77.67 35.55 -15.62
CA VAL A 387 77.59 34.37 -14.78
C VAL A 387 76.14 33.88 -14.70
N ALA A 388 75.93 32.56 -14.66
CA ALA A 388 74.62 31.94 -14.48
C ALA A 388 74.74 30.65 -13.65
N LYS A 389 73.69 30.29 -12.92
CA LYS A 389 73.52 28.95 -12.32
C LYS A 389 72.72 28.10 -13.32
N ILE A 390 73.34 27.06 -13.86
CA ILE A 390 72.74 26.15 -14.85
C ILE A 390 73.05 24.72 -14.42
N ASP A 391 72.02 23.90 -14.29
CA ASP A 391 72.12 22.48 -13.88
C ASP A 391 73.00 22.27 -12.64
N GLY A 392 72.82 23.13 -11.62
CA GLY A 392 73.56 23.07 -10.36
C GLY A 392 75.04 23.49 -10.45
N SER A 393 75.49 24.03 -11.57
CA SER A 393 76.86 24.53 -11.76
C SER A 393 76.88 26.05 -11.99
N ILE A 394 77.95 26.71 -11.58
CA ILE A 394 78.24 28.10 -11.95
C ILE A 394 78.90 28.09 -13.31
N TRP A 395 78.27 28.78 -14.25
CA TRP A 395 78.77 29.00 -15.60
C TRP A 395 79.19 30.43 -15.78
N VAL A 396 80.32 30.64 -16.46
CA VAL A 396 80.78 31.96 -16.86
C VAL A 396 80.98 32.03 -18.38
N ARG A 397 80.81 33.22 -18.94
CA ARG A 397 81.06 33.49 -20.36
C ARG A 397 81.31 34.96 -20.62
N GLY A 398 81.73 35.28 -21.83
CA GLY A 398 81.70 36.64 -22.35
C GLY A 398 83.08 37.16 -22.68
N ARG A 399 83.29 38.46 -22.50
CA ARG A 399 84.52 39.15 -22.88
C ARG A 399 85.06 40.03 -21.76
N ILE A 400 86.37 40.09 -21.63
CA ILE A 400 87.09 40.98 -20.71
C ILE A 400 88.06 41.82 -21.53
N ARG A 401 88.03 43.13 -21.33
CA ARG A 401 88.99 44.06 -21.91
C ARG A 401 89.81 44.70 -20.81
N PHE A 402 91.13 44.72 -20.95
CA PHE A 402 92.01 45.41 -20.02
C PHE A 402 92.38 46.79 -20.57
N LYS A 403 92.28 47.85 -19.75
CA LYS A 403 92.72 49.21 -20.14
C LYS A 403 94.19 49.48 -19.82
N THR A 404 94.77 48.75 -18.89
CA THR A 404 96.19 48.81 -18.52
C THR A 404 96.77 47.41 -18.43
N ASN A 405 98.10 47.30 -18.36
CA ASN A 405 98.75 46.01 -18.24
C ASN A 405 98.33 45.28 -16.94
N ALA A 406 98.07 43.98 -17.06
CA ALA A 406 97.79 43.09 -15.94
C ALA A 406 98.78 41.92 -15.95
N VAL A 407 99.20 41.48 -14.78
CA VAL A 407 100.28 40.52 -14.53
C VAL A 407 99.79 39.36 -13.65
N ALA A 408 100.59 38.30 -13.56
CA ALA A 408 100.26 37.15 -12.75
C ALA A 408 99.99 37.55 -11.28
N GLY A 409 98.90 37.03 -10.72
CA GLY A 409 98.44 37.36 -9.36
C GLY A 409 97.51 38.57 -9.27
N ASP A 410 97.31 39.35 -10.34
CA ASP A 410 96.29 40.38 -10.35
C ASP A 410 94.89 39.75 -10.27
N ASN A 411 94.08 40.22 -9.32
CA ASN A 411 92.65 39.94 -9.29
C ASN A 411 91.96 40.74 -10.40
N VAL A 412 91.16 40.06 -11.23
CA VAL A 412 90.37 40.65 -12.31
C VAL A 412 88.96 41.00 -11.81
N PHE A 413 88.33 40.05 -11.10
CA PHE A 413 87.08 40.26 -10.36
C PHE A 413 87.18 39.59 -8.99
N VAL A 414 86.53 40.19 -7.99
CA VAL A 414 86.25 39.55 -6.70
C VAL A 414 84.73 39.55 -6.51
N LEU A 415 84.15 38.36 -6.42
CA LEU A 415 82.72 38.17 -6.25
C LEU A 415 82.44 37.78 -4.80
N THR A 416 81.56 38.51 -4.13
CA THR A 416 81.17 38.30 -2.72
C THR A 416 79.68 37.97 -2.56
N GLN A 417 78.92 37.97 -3.66
CA GLN A 417 77.48 37.71 -3.63
C GLN A 417 77.20 36.22 -3.41
N SER A 418 76.61 35.88 -2.26
CA SER A 418 76.34 34.50 -1.82
C SER A 418 75.61 33.63 -2.84
N SER A 419 74.66 34.17 -3.62
CA SER A 419 73.87 33.41 -4.59
C SER A 419 74.61 33.03 -5.88
N LEU A 420 75.81 33.57 -6.10
CA LEU A 420 76.66 33.30 -7.26
C LEU A 420 78.00 32.69 -6.86
N LEU A 421 78.15 32.29 -5.60
CA LEU A 421 79.32 31.60 -5.11
C LEU A 421 79.24 30.09 -5.38
N PRO A 422 80.40 29.44 -5.60
CA PRO A 422 80.48 28.00 -5.67
C PRO A 422 80.06 27.34 -4.35
N ASP A 423 79.61 26.09 -4.43
CA ASP A 423 79.45 25.24 -3.26
C ASP A 423 80.82 24.88 -2.71
N MET A 424 81.09 25.35 -1.48
CA MET A 424 82.38 25.22 -0.82
C MET A 424 82.40 24.13 0.26
N SER A 425 81.33 23.33 0.39
CA SER A 425 81.20 22.35 1.48
C SER A 425 82.25 21.22 1.48
N TRP A 426 83.02 21.07 0.41
CA TRP A 426 84.02 20.00 0.24
C TRP A 426 85.42 20.53 -0.13
N TYR A 427 85.70 21.84 -0.02
CA TYR A 427 86.89 22.47 -0.61
C TYR A 427 87.85 23.12 0.39
N ASP A 428 89.17 23.06 0.08
CA ASP A 428 90.25 23.72 0.82
C ASP A 428 90.59 25.07 0.14
N PRO A 429 90.59 26.20 0.87
CA PRO A 429 90.78 27.57 0.33
C PRO A 429 92.13 27.81 -0.36
N SER A 430 93.06 26.86 -0.35
CA SER A 430 94.40 27.02 -0.92
C SER A 430 94.51 26.67 -2.41
N TRP A 431 93.43 26.20 -3.05
CA TRP A 431 93.47 25.56 -4.37
C TRP A 431 92.66 26.33 -5.43
N VAL A 432 93.00 26.08 -6.71
CA VAL A 432 92.27 26.60 -7.89
C VAL A 432 91.03 25.74 -8.14
N LEU A 433 89.84 26.35 -8.09
CA LEU A 433 88.55 25.69 -8.35
C LEU A 433 88.44 25.25 -9.80
N GLN A 434 88.83 26.13 -10.73
CA GLN A 434 88.99 25.80 -12.13
C GLN A 434 89.86 26.84 -12.84
N ARG A 435 90.58 26.40 -13.87
CA ARG A 435 91.32 27.28 -14.78
C ARG A 435 90.54 27.45 -16.07
N SER A 436 90.22 28.69 -16.44
CA SER A 436 89.61 29.01 -17.73
C SER A 436 90.63 29.66 -18.65
N THR A 437 90.78 29.11 -19.84
CA THR A 437 91.62 29.71 -20.89
C THR A 437 90.78 30.68 -21.70
N LEU A 438 91.25 31.93 -21.78
CA LEU A 438 90.65 32.96 -22.61
C LEU A 438 91.50 33.22 -23.85
N TYR A 439 90.82 33.55 -24.94
CA TYR A 439 91.43 33.76 -26.25
C TYR A 439 91.36 35.25 -26.65
N GLY A 440 92.49 35.87 -26.98
CA GLY A 440 92.54 37.29 -27.38
C GLY A 440 93.74 37.63 -28.28
N ASN A 441 93.47 38.20 -29.47
CA ASN A 441 94.45 38.74 -30.45
C ASN A 441 95.81 38.00 -30.52
N GLY A 442 95.79 36.68 -30.72
CA GLY A 442 96.99 35.85 -30.85
C GLY A 442 97.67 35.43 -29.54
N THR A 443 97.15 35.85 -28.39
CA THR A 443 97.61 35.49 -27.05
C THR A 443 96.52 34.75 -26.27
N THR A 444 96.93 33.90 -25.33
CA THR A 444 96.00 33.27 -24.39
C THR A 444 96.37 33.67 -22.98
N ILE A 445 95.37 33.86 -22.14
CA ILE A 445 95.56 34.00 -20.70
C ILE A 445 94.74 32.93 -20.00
N SER A 446 95.29 32.44 -18.90
CA SER A 446 94.53 31.61 -17.98
C SER A 446 94.01 32.49 -16.85
N LEU A 447 92.75 32.29 -16.51
CA LEU A 447 92.14 32.83 -15.31
C LEU A 447 91.91 31.69 -14.34
N ASP A 448 92.52 31.81 -13.17
CA ASP A 448 92.34 30.89 -12.06
C ASP A 448 91.22 31.41 -11.18
N PHE A 449 90.20 30.59 -10.99
CA PHE A 449 89.15 30.87 -10.03
C PHE A 449 89.60 30.31 -8.68
N LEU A 450 89.90 31.19 -7.74
CA LEU A 450 90.36 30.88 -6.40
C LEU A 450 89.27 31.24 -5.40
N SER A 451 89.23 30.55 -4.27
CA SER A 451 88.25 30.84 -3.22
C SER A 451 88.93 31.10 -1.89
N SER A 452 88.27 31.84 -1.01
CA SER A 452 88.75 32.09 0.36
C SER A 452 87.68 31.65 1.37
N SER A 453 88.08 30.86 2.37
CA SER A 453 87.18 30.44 3.45
C SER A 453 87.01 31.51 4.53
N ILE A 454 87.95 32.46 4.63
CA ILE A 454 87.95 33.53 5.64
C ILE A 454 87.11 34.74 5.22
N PHE A 455 86.95 34.96 3.90
CA PHE A 455 86.08 35.98 3.33
C PHE A 455 85.27 35.28 2.25
N LEU A 456 83.97 35.10 2.45
CA LEU A 456 83.06 34.37 1.56
C LEU A 456 83.08 35.00 0.15
N SER A 457 84.07 34.64 -0.65
CA SER A 457 84.48 35.38 -1.84
C SER A 457 85.17 34.47 -2.86
N LEU A 458 84.83 34.68 -4.12
CA LEU A 458 85.45 34.04 -5.28
C LEU A 458 86.33 35.07 -5.99
N TYR A 459 87.61 34.73 -6.13
CA TYR A 459 88.61 35.52 -6.82
C TYR A 459 88.80 34.95 -8.21
N MET A 460 88.93 35.82 -9.21
CA MET A 460 89.34 35.44 -10.54
C MET A 460 90.67 36.12 -10.84
N ASN A 461 91.74 35.34 -10.88
CA ASN A 461 93.10 35.87 -10.92
C ASN A 461 93.81 35.48 -12.21
N ILE A 462 94.76 36.31 -12.63
CA ILE A 462 95.57 36.02 -13.81
C ILE A 462 96.68 35.02 -13.46
N SER A 463 96.74 33.92 -14.19
CA SER A 463 97.81 32.91 -14.10
C SER A 463 98.56 32.81 -15.44
N ALA A 464 99.42 33.79 -15.71
CA ALA A 464 100.25 33.80 -16.93
C ALA A 464 101.71 33.51 -16.58
N SER A 465 102.38 32.65 -17.36
CA SER A 465 103.76 32.23 -17.08
C SER A 465 104.85 33.20 -17.57
N SER A 466 104.56 34.23 -18.38
CA SER A 466 105.56 35.28 -18.74
C SER A 466 105.10 36.43 -19.67
N ALA A 467 103.80 36.71 -19.88
CA ALA A 467 103.39 37.87 -20.70
C ALA A 467 102.34 38.72 -19.98
N ALA A 468 102.70 39.95 -19.64
CA ALA A 468 101.74 40.98 -19.22
C ALA A 468 100.70 41.15 -20.34
N THR A 469 99.42 41.13 -20.01
CA THR A 469 98.37 41.46 -21.00
C THR A 469 98.62 42.87 -21.49
N GLY A 470 98.79 43.10 -22.79
CA GLY A 470 98.94 44.46 -23.31
C GLY A 470 97.72 45.30 -22.97
N ALA A 471 97.93 46.58 -22.65
CA ALA A 471 96.84 47.55 -22.55
C ALA A 471 95.96 47.50 -23.82
N ASN A 472 94.64 47.63 -23.66
CA ASN A 472 93.62 47.59 -24.72
C ASN A 472 93.38 46.24 -25.40
N THR A 473 93.84 45.13 -24.83
CA THR A 473 93.54 43.77 -25.31
C THR A 473 92.15 43.29 -24.85
N THR A 474 91.47 42.52 -25.70
CA THR A 474 90.16 41.91 -25.40
C THR A 474 90.26 40.39 -25.50
N PHE A 475 89.77 39.73 -24.47
CA PHE A 475 89.77 38.28 -24.30
C PHE A 475 88.34 37.76 -24.25
N HIS A 476 88.09 36.59 -24.86
CA HIS A 476 86.78 35.96 -24.89
C HIS A 476 86.80 34.59 -24.20
N LEU A 477 85.68 34.27 -23.54
CA LEU A 477 85.41 33.01 -22.87
C LEU A 477 84.06 32.44 -23.38
N PRO A 478 84.05 31.28 -24.07
CA PRO A 478 82.80 30.58 -24.33
C PRO A 478 82.14 30.14 -23.01
N PRO A 479 80.83 29.83 -22.99
CA PRO A 479 80.17 29.28 -21.81
C PRO A 479 80.98 28.12 -21.22
N THR A 480 81.49 28.33 -20.01
CA THR A 480 82.36 27.39 -19.32
C THR A 480 81.84 27.24 -17.90
N ALA A 481 81.50 26.01 -17.51
CA ALA A 481 81.25 25.69 -16.11
C ALA A 481 82.56 25.85 -15.34
N ILE A 482 82.54 26.54 -14.19
CA ILE A 482 83.74 26.79 -13.37
C ILE A 482 83.69 26.13 -11.99
N SER A 483 82.51 25.66 -11.56
CA SER A 483 82.31 25.02 -10.26
C SER A 483 80.86 24.53 -10.09
N ARG A 484 80.61 23.68 -9.08
CA ARG A 484 79.26 23.42 -8.57
C ARG A 484 78.74 24.68 -7.87
N ALA A 485 77.49 25.07 -8.06
CA ALA A 485 76.87 26.20 -7.38
C ALA A 485 76.45 25.84 -5.95
N ALA A 486 76.61 26.77 -5.01
CA ALA A 486 76.07 26.63 -3.65
C ALA A 486 74.55 26.37 -3.71
N SER A 487 74.05 25.53 -2.79
CA SER A 487 72.64 25.08 -2.76
C SER A 487 71.69 26.26 -2.77
#